data_AF-A0A535WYF0-F1
#
_entry.id   AF-A0A535WYF0-F1
#
_cell.length_a   1.000
_cell.length_b   1.000
_cell.length_c   1.000
_cell.angle_alpha   90.00
_cell.angle_beta   90.00
_cell.angle_gamma   90.00
#
_symmetry.space_group_name_H-M   'P 1'
#
loop_
_entity.id
_entity.type
_entity.pdbx_description
1 polymer ?
#
loop_
_entity_poly.entity_id
_entity_poly.type
_entity_poly.pdbx_seq_one_letter_code
_entity_poly.pdbx_strand_id
1 'polypeptide(L)' 'VVGMQKIVPDLEEGLRRIDEYSYALEDARAQAAYGISSAVNKILIINREIIPGRITVVLVDEVLGF' A
#
# COMPACT_ATOMS: atom_id res chain seq x y z
N VAL A 1 6.29 0.25 -8.98
CA VAL A 1 6.25 -1.22 -9.11
C VAL A 1 5.34 -1.76 -8.02
N VAL A 2 4.44 -2.68 -8.33
CA VAL A 2 3.44 -3.23 -7.42
C VAL A 2 3.40 -4.75 -7.62
N GLY A 3 3.53 -5.52 -6.54
CA GLY A 3 3.33 -6.96 -6.60
C GLY A 3 1.84 -7.30 -6.77
N MET A 4 1.52 -8.28 -7.62
CA MET A 4 0.14 -8.63 -7.95
C MET A 4 -0.67 -9.12 -6.74
N GLN A 5 -0.02 -9.57 -5.66
CA GLN A 5 -0.68 -9.96 -4.41
C GLN A 5 -1.40 -8.80 -3.68
N LYS A 6 -1.24 -7.56 -4.16
CA LYS A 6 -1.86 -6.35 -3.60
C LYS A 6 -3.11 -5.90 -4.35
N ILE A 7 -3.45 -6.56 -5.46
CA ILE A 7 -4.66 -6.24 -6.24
C ILE A 7 -5.87 -6.85 -5.52
N VAL A 8 -6.88 -6.02 -5.30
CA VAL A 8 -8.13 -6.39 -4.63
C VAL A 8 -9.33 -5.98 -5.50
N PRO A 9 -10.53 -6.55 -5.26
CA PRO A 9 -11.68 -6.34 -6.14
C PRO A 9 -12.17 -4.89 -6.22
N ASP A 10 -12.07 -4.12 -5.14
CA ASP A 10 -12.64 -2.77 -5.06
C ASP A 10 -11.88 -1.85 -4.09
N LEU A 11 -12.31 -0.58 -4.07
CA LEU A 11 -11.69 0.46 -3.26
C LEU A 11 -11.91 0.23 -1.75
N GLU A 12 -13.06 -0.30 -1.34
CA GLU A 12 -13.36 -0.54 0.07
C GLU A 12 -12.45 -1.62 0.64
N GLU A 13 -12.29 -2.74 -0.09
CA GLU A 13 -11.32 -3.78 0.23
C GLU A 13 -9.89 -3.23 0.27
N GLY A 14 -9.56 -2.32 -0.66
CA GLY A 14 -8.24 -1.67 -0.73
C GLY A 14 -7.96 -0.81 0.49
N LEU A 15 -8.93 -0.02 0.94
CA LEU A 15 -8.80 0.80 2.15
C LEU A 15 -8.73 -0.06 3.40
N ARG A 16 -9.60 -1.08 3.52
CA ARG A 16 -9.58 -2.01 4.65
C ARG A 16 -8.24 -2.74 4.77
N ARG A 17 -7.67 -3.16 3.63
CA ARG A 17 -6.36 -3.80 3.58
C ARG A 17 -5.23 -2.93 4.14
N ILE A 18 -5.31 -1.60 4.01
CA ILE A 18 -4.30 -0.69 4.58
C ILE A 18 -4.26 -0.86 6.09
N ASP A 19 -5.41 -0.86 6.77
CA ASP A 19 -5.48 -0.93 8.23
C ASP A 19 -5.31 -2.37 8.75
N GLU A 20 -5.99 -3.34 8.15
CA GLU A 20 -6.05 -4.71 8.67
C GLU A 20 -4.84 -5.56 8.29
N TYR A 21 -4.12 -5.20 7.21
CA TYR A 21 -2.96 -5.96 6.73
C TYR A 21 -1.67 -5.15 6.75
N SER A 22 -1.61 -4.06 5.98
CA SER A 22 -0.35 -3.34 5.80
C SER A 22 0.11 -2.62 7.07
N TYR A 23 -0.79 -1.93 7.76
CA TYR A 23 -0.50 -1.23 9.00
C TYR A 23 -0.08 -2.21 10.10
N ALA A 24 -0.80 -3.32 10.29
CA ALA A 24 -0.44 -4.31 11.31
C ALA A 24 0.99 -4.86 11.13
N LEU A 25 1.40 -5.13 9.89
CA LEU A 25 2.75 -5.60 9.57
C LEU A 25 3.81 -4.50 9.70
N GLU A 26 3.49 -3.28 9.29
CA GLU A 26 4.38 -2.13 9.44
C GLU A 26 4.57 -1.74 10.91
N ASP A 27 3.52 -1.78 11.73
CA ASP A 27 3.58 -1.47 13.15
C ASP A 27 4.48 -2.46 13.89
N ALA A 28 4.31 -3.76 13.63
CA ALA A 28 5.19 -4.79 14.16
C ALA A 28 6.65 -4.58 13.73
N ARG A 29 6.88 -4.21 12.46
CA ARG A 29 8.23 -3.90 11.93
C ARG A 29 8.82 -2.65 12.59
N ALA A 30 8.04 -1.58 12.75
CA ALA A 30 8.46 -0.32 13.37
C ALA A 30 8.76 -0.50 14.85
N GLN A 31 7.94 -1.26 15.57
CA GLN A 31 8.19 -1.61 16.96
C GLN A 31 9.50 -2.40 17.11
N ALA A 32 9.75 -3.37 16.22
CA ALA A 32 10.99 -4.15 16.24
C ALA A 32 12.24 -3.33 15.88
N ALA A 33 12.13 -2.42 14.91
CA ALA A 33 13.27 -1.64 14.42
C ALA A 33 13.56 -0.39 15.26
N TYR A 34 12.52 0.25 15.79
CA TYR A 34 12.58 1.60 16.36
C TYR A 34 11.95 1.70 17.76
N GLY A 35 11.24 0.67 18.23
CA GLY A 35 10.59 0.68 19.55
C GLY A 35 9.36 1.59 19.64
N ILE A 36 8.84 2.07 18.50
CA ILE A 36 7.69 2.97 18.42
C ILE A 36 6.65 2.43 17.44
N SER A 37 5.38 2.70 17.73
CA SER A 37 4.27 2.40 16.82
C SER A 37 4.33 3.23 15.54
N SER A 38 3.83 2.64 14.46
CA SER A 38 3.60 3.30 13.18
C SER A 38 2.23 3.98 13.14
N ALA A 39 1.90 4.63 12.03
CA ALA A 39 0.58 5.22 11.81
C ALA A 39 0.25 5.37 10.32
N VAL A 40 -1.02 5.21 9.96
CA VAL A 40 -1.53 5.50 8.60
C VAL A 40 -1.75 7.01 8.45
N ASN A 41 -0.67 7.73 8.11
CA ASN A 41 -0.71 9.20 8.08
C ASN A 41 -1.28 9.79 6.77
N LYS A 42 -1.19 9.06 5.65
CA LYS A 42 -1.62 9.52 4.33
C LYS A 42 -2.09 8.34 3.48
N ILE A 43 -3.17 8.57 2.74
CA ILE A 43 -3.66 7.69 1.69
C ILE A 43 -3.77 8.51 0.41
N LEU A 44 -3.26 7.98 -0.71
CA LEU A 44 -3.31 8.62 -2.02
C LEU A 44 -4.25 7.84 -2.95
N ILE A 45 -5.28 8.51 -3.46
CA ILE A 45 -6.18 7.99 -4.49
C ILE A 45 -6.02 8.85 -5.75
N ILE A 46 -5.78 8.20 -6.89
CA ILE A 46 -5.55 8.88 -8.17
C ILE A 46 -6.72 8.57 -9.10
N ASN A 47 -7.64 9.51 -9.23
CA ASN A 47 -8.81 9.37 -10.10
C ASN A 47 -8.50 9.70 -11.57
N ARG A 48 -7.53 10.58 -11.82
CA ARG A 48 -7.16 11.04 -13.16
C ARG A 48 -5.75 11.62 -13.21
N GLU A 49 -5.07 11.40 -14.33
CA GLU A 49 -3.89 12.18 -14.71
C GLU A 49 -4.31 13.35 -15.63
N ILE A 50 -4.01 14.59 -15.23
CA ILE A 50 -4.28 15.78 -16.06
C ILE A 50 -3.24 15.93 -17.18
N ILE A 51 -1.97 15.68 -16.83
CA ILE A 51 -0.87 15.61 -17.78
C ILE A 51 -0.59 14.12 -18.01
N PRO A 52 -0.78 13.59 -19.23
CA PRO A 52 -0.56 12.17 -19.51
C PRO A 52 0.89 11.72 -19.24
N GLY A 53 1.05 10.49 -18.76
CA GLY A 53 2.37 9.84 -18.65
C GLY A 53 3.18 10.24 -17.40
N ARG A 54 2.56 10.83 -16.38
CA ARG A 54 3.25 11.18 -15.13
C ARG A 54 3.43 9.97 -14.20
N ILE A 55 2.61 8.95 -14.35
CA ILE A 55 2.61 7.74 -13.53
C ILE A 55 2.77 6.53 -14.44
N THR A 56 3.70 5.66 -14.08
CA THR A 56 3.83 4.32 -14.66
C THR A 56 3.69 3.31 -13.54
N VAL A 57 2.66 2.45 -13.63
CA VAL A 57 2.48 1.33 -12.72
C VAL A 57 2.99 0.06 -13.42
N VAL A 58 3.98 -0.58 -12.82
CA VAL A 58 4.50 -1.89 -13.28
C VAL A 58 3.99 -2.94 -12.31
N LEU A 59 3.20 -3.89 -12.80
CA LEU A 59 2.72 -5.05 -12.05
C LEU A 59 3.71 -6.21 -12.22
N VAL A 60 4.05 -6.89 -11.13
CA VAL A 60 4.98 -8.04 -11.14
C VAL A 60 4.41 -9.24 -10.40
N ASP A 61 4.74 -10.45 -10.86
CA ASP A 61 4.34 -11.73 -10.23
C ASP A 61 5.28 -12.16 -9.11
N GLU A 62 5.58 -11.22 -8.21
CA GLU A 62 6.54 -11.38 -7.13
C GLU A 62 5.95 -10.75 -5.86
N VAL A 63 6.15 -11.42 -4.72
CA VAL A 63 5.67 -10.90 -3.43
C VAL A 63 6.58 -9.77 -2.96
N LEU A 64 6.26 -8.54 -3.36
CA LEU A 64 6.99 -7.34 -2.96
C LEU A 64 6.35 -6.64 -1.75
N GLY A 65 6.98 -6.73 -0.58
CA GLY A 65 6.48 -6.14 0.66
C GLY A 65 5.10 -6.69 1.06
N PHE A 66 4.36 -5.91 1.86
CA PHE A 66 3.00 -6.23 2.31
C PHE A 66 1.95 -5.29 1.70
#